data_AF-A0A5C9BW75-F1
#
_entry.id   AF-A0A5C9BW75-F1
#
_cell.length_a   1.000
_cell.length_b   1.000
_cell.length_c   1.000
_cell.angle_alpha   90.00
_cell.angle_beta   90.00
_cell.angle_gamma   90.00
#
_symmetry.space_group_name_H-M   'P 1'
#
loop_
_entity.id
_entity.type
_entity.pdbx_description
1 polymer ?
#
loop_
_entity_poly.entity_id
_entity_poly.type
_entity_poly.pdbx_seq_one_letter_code
_entity_poly.pdbx_strand_id
1 'polypeptide(L)'
;PYKAITKWFDAGNHLDLLLDIKDEAKISALYQVDGLFGLVKKYYPHANEKENALLMEFVLHGLSAFSLISKKTVDGQVVFKDLMGSMMNLGSLGSMDDEEFNEEDYR
;
A
#
# COMPACT_ATOMS: atom_id res chain seq x y z
N PRO A 1 -16.57 0.39 4.34
CA PRO A 1 -15.75 -0.50 5.21
C PRO A 1 -14.28 -0.03 5.33
N TYR A 2 -13.71 0.56 4.27
CA TYR A 2 -12.28 0.92 4.21
C TYR A 2 -11.91 2.31 4.73
N LYS A 3 -12.89 3.10 5.19
CA LYS A 3 -12.71 4.51 5.56
C LYS A 3 -11.65 4.74 6.66
N ALA A 4 -11.54 3.83 7.62
CA ALA A 4 -10.51 3.91 8.65
C ALA A 4 -9.10 3.75 8.05
N ILE A 5 -8.95 2.76 7.16
CA ILE A 5 -7.68 2.46 6.48
C ILE A 5 -7.28 3.63 5.58
N THR A 6 -8.19 4.13 4.73
CA THR A 6 -7.87 5.27 3.85
C THR A 6 -7.55 6.52 4.65
N LYS A 7 -8.34 6.84 5.69
CA LYS A 7 -8.08 7.98 6.57
C LYS A 7 -6.72 7.90 7.25
N TRP A 8 -6.26 6.69 7.60
CA TRP A 8 -4.93 6.50 8.17
C TRP A 8 -3.83 6.92 7.19
N PHE A 9 -3.95 6.55 5.91
CA PHE A 9 -3.02 7.01 4.86
C PHE A 9 -3.19 8.50 4.56
N ASP A 10 -4.42 9.01 4.45
CA ASP A 10 -4.72 10.44 4.21
C ASP A 10 -4.11 11.35 5.31
N ALA A 11 -3.88 10.82 6.50
CA ALA A 11 -3.21 11.52 7.61
C ALA A 11 -1.68 11.63 7.43
N GLY A 12 -1.13 11.17 6.30
CA GLY A 12 0.30 11.22 5.98
C GLY A 12 1.10 9.99 6.45
N ASN A 13 0.44 8.98 7.03
CA ASN A 13 1.12 7.73 7.36
C ASN A 13 1.43 6.94 6.07
N HIS A 14 2.46 6.11 6.14
CA HIS A 14 2.84 5.18 5.08
C HIS A 14 3.20 3.83 5.69
N LEU A 15 3.09 2.78 4.89
CA LEU A 15 3.48 1.44 5.27
C LEU A 15 4.52 0.90 4.30
N ASP A 16 5.65 0.52 4.87
CA ASP A 16 6.83 0.05 4.17
C ASP A 16 7.02 -1.45 4.45
N LEU A 17 6.89 -2.29 3.44
CA LEU A 17 7.04 -3.73 3.55
C LEU A 17 8.20 -4.20 2.67
N LEU A 18 9.31 -4.60 3.31
CA LEU A 18 10.42 -5.26 2.60
C LEU A 18 9.95 -6.65 2.12
N LEU A 19 10.36 -7.05 0.92
CA LEU A 19 9.99 -8.35 0.34
C LEU A 19 10.60 -9.53 1.09
N ASP A 20 11.75 -9.34 1.73
CA ASP A 20 12.50 -10.32 2.51
C ASP A 20 12.33 -10.14 4.04
N ILE A 21 11.32 -9.36 4.46
CA ILE A 21 11.04 -9.15 5.88
C ILE A 21 10.65 -10.45 6.60
N LYS A 22 11.05 -10.58 7.87
CA LYS A 22 10.59 -11.67 8.74
C LYS A 22 9.09 -11.55 9.03
N ASP A 23 8.39 -12.68 9.14
CA ASP A 23 6.96 -12.76 9.41
C ASP A 23 6.52 -11.87 10.59
N GLU A 24 7.22 -11.95 11.72
CA GLU A 24 6.89 -11.17 12.94
C GLU A 24 6.94 -9.66 12.71
N ALA A 25 7.93 -9.19 11.96
CA ALA A 25 8.09 -7.77 11.65
C ALA A 25 7.04 -7.31 10.63
N LYS A 26 6.71 -8.15 9.64
CA LYS A 26 5.60 -7.90 8.71
C LYS A 26 4.28 -7.75 9.45
N ILE A 27 3.98 -8.70 10.33
CA ILE A 27 2.77 -8.70 11.15
C ILE A 27 2.69 -7.42 11.97
N SER A 28 3.78 -7.06 12.65
CA SER A 28 3.86 -5.85 13.45
C SER A 28 3.62 -4.58 12.62
N ALA A 29 4.17 -4.50 11.41
CA ALA A 29 3.97 -3.37 10.50
C ALA A 29 2.49 -3.29 10.05
N LEU A 30 1.88 -4.40 9.66
CA LEU A 30 0.47 -4.46 9.24
C LEU A 30 -0.49 -4.02 10.36
N TYR A 31 -0.19 -4.35 11.62
CA TYR A 31 -0.99 -3.92 12.78
C TYR A 31 -0.97 -2.40 13.04
N GLN A 32 -0.03 -1.66 12.46
CA GLN A 32 0.02 -0.19 12.61
C GLN A 32 -1.09 0.51 11.83
N VAL A 33 -1.62 -0.13 10.77
CA VAL A 33 -2.63 0.47 9.91
C VAL A 33 -4.00 0.40 10.59
N ASP A 34 -4.53 1.56 10.97
CA ASP A 34 -5.81 1.64 11.67
C ASP A 34 -6.97 1.03 10.86
N GLY A 35 -7.81 0.26 11.54
CA GLY A 35 -8.95 -0.43 10.94
C GLY A 35 -8.62 -1.65 10.05
N LEU A 36 -7.35 -1.93 9.74
CA LEU A 36 -6.98 -3.02 8.83
C LEU A 36 -7.26 -4.40 9.46
N PHE A 37 -6.76 -4.65 10.67
CA PHE A 37 -7.01 -5.90 11.38
C PHE A 37 -8.51 -6.08 11.70
N GLY A 38 -9.18 -5.01 12.15
CA GLY A 38 -10.61 -5.04 12.46
C GLY A 38 -11.47 -5.42 11.25
N LEU A 39 -11.10 -4.94 10.06
CA LEU A 39 -11.75 -5.34 8.80
C LEU A 39 -11.56 -6.84 8.53
N VAL A 40 -10.34 -7.36 8.64
CA VAL A 40 -10.05 -8.78 8.40
C VAL A 40 -10.83 -9.65 9.39
N LYS A 41 -10.79 -9.34 10.70
CA LYS A 41 -11.52 -10.12 11.72
C LYS A 41 -13.04 -10.09 11.54
N LYS A 42 -13.59 -9.03 10.94
CA LYS A 42 -15.02 -8.94 10.64
C LYS A 42 -15.47 -9.98 9.61
N TYR A 43 -14.66 -10.25 8.58
CA TYR A 43 -15.00 -11.19 7.51
C TYR A 43 -14.42 -12.59 7.73
N TYR A 44 -13.29 -12.68 8.44
CA TYR A 44 -12.56 -13.92 8.70
C TYR A 44 -12.26 -14.06 10.22
N PRO A 45 -13.30 -14.25 11.06
CA PRO A 45 -13.14 -14.27 12.51
C PRO A 45 -12.29 -15.45 13.02
N HIS A 46 -12.19 -16.54 12.25
CA HIS A 46 -11.45 -17.74 12.62
C HIS A 46 -10.04 -17.82 12.00
N ALA A 47 -9.64 -16.83 11.21
CA ALA A 47 -8.30 -16.81 10.63
C ALA A 47 -7.24 -16.74 11.74
N ASN A 48 -6.23 -17.61 11.62
CA ASN A 48 -5.05 -17.62 12.49
C ASN A 48 -4.15 -16.40 12.20
N GLU A 49 -3.08 -16.22 12.98
CA GLU A 49 -2.22 -15.04 12.86
C GLU A 49 -1.61 -14.86 11.46
N LYS A 50 -1.06 -15.94 10.87
CA LYS A 50 -0.46 -15.89 9.53
C LYS A 50 -1.50 -15.61 8.45
N GLU A 51 -2.68 -16.21 8.57
CA GLU A 51 -3.82 -15.95 7.69
C GLU A 51 -4.29 -14.50 7.80
N ASN A 52 -4.39 -13.95 9.02
CA ASN A 52 -4.75 -12.55 9.22
C ASN A 52 -3.72 -11.64 8.56
N ALA A 53 -2.42 -11.90 8.73
CA ALA A 53 -1.36 -11.12 8.10
C ALA A 53 -1.47 -11.12 6.58
N LEU A 54 -1.67 -12.30 5.98
CA LEU A 54 -1.87 -12.45 4.55
C LEU A 54 -3.11 -11.68 4.06
N LEU A 55 -4.22 -11.77 4.78
CA LEU A 55 -5.47 -11.08 4.44
C LEU A 55 -5.34 -9.56 4.60
N MET A 56 -4.61 -9.08 5.60
CA MET A 56 -4.31 -7.66 5.77
C MET A 56 -3.46 -7.14 4.60
N GLU A 57 -2.42 -7.88 4.22
CA GLU A 57 -1.59 -7.56 3.04
C GLU A 57 -2.45 -7.56 1.77
N PHE A 58 -3.29 -8.59 1.57
CA PHE A 58 -4.20 -8.70 0.43
C PHE A 58 -5.16 -7.50 0.33
N VAL A 59 -5.73 -7.05 1.45
CA VAL A 59 -6.59 -5.87 1.48
C VAL A 59 -5.83 -4.65 0.99
N LEU A 60 -4.61 -4.39 1.47
CA LEU A 60 -3.82 -3.22 1.05
C LEU A 60 -3.50 -3.25 -0.45
N HIS A 61 -3.09 -4.40 -0.98
CA HIS A 61 -2.91 -4.57 -2.43
C HIS A 61 -4.21 -4.31 -3.19
N GLY A 62 -5.34 -4.85 -2.72
CA GLY A 62 -6.66 -4.60 -3.29
C GLY A 62 -7.04 -3.13 -3.30
N LEU A 63 -6.89 -2.42 -2.17
CA LEU A 63 -7.17 -0.98 -2.08
C LEU A 63 -6.32 -0.18 -3.07
N SER A 64 -5.05 -0.55 -3.25
CA SER A 64 -4.19 0.10 -4.23
C SER A 64 -4.60 -0.14 -5.68
N ALA A 65 -5.07 -1.36 -5.99
CA ALA A 65 -5.54 -1.71 -7.33
C ALA A 65 -6.82 -0.97 -7.75
N PHE A 66 -7.61 -0.51 -6.78
CA PHE A 66 -8.79 0.33 -6.99
C PHE A 66 -8.55 1.82 -6.72
N SER A 67 -7.28 2.25 -6.70
CA SER A 67 -6.89 3.65 -6.48
C SER A 67 -7.52 4.29 -5.24
N LEU A 68 -7.63 3.54 -4.14
CA LEU A 68 -8.04 4.07 -2.84
C LEU A 68 -6.84 4.49 -1.98
N ILE A 69 -5.68 3.91 -2.26
CA ILE A 69 -4.36 4.26 -1.70
C ILE A 69 -3.33 4.12 -2.83
N SER A 70 -2.17 4.74 -2.70
CA SER A 70 -1.06 4.53 -3.63
C SER A 70 -0.21 3.33 -3.22
N LYS A 71 0.34 2.62 -4.22
CA LYS A 71 1.38 1.61 -4.04
C LYS A 71 2.57 1.96 -4.94
N LYS A 72 3.77 2.00 -4.37
CA LYS A 72 5.04 2.09 -5.11
C LYS A 72 5.91 0.90 -4.75
N THR A 73 6.48 0.24 -5.76
CA THR A 73 7.52 -0.77 -5.53
C THR A 73 8.87 -0.12 -5.81
N VAL A 74 9.81 -0.22 -4.87
CA VAL A 74 11.17 0.32 -4.98
C VAL A 74 12.12 -0.73 -4.45
N ASP A 75 13.14 -1.12 -5.23
CA ASP A 75 14.27 -2.00 -4.85
C ASP A 75 14.03 -2.92 -3.64
N GLY A 76 13.20 -3.95 -3.82
CA GLY A 76 12.96 -4.96 -2.78
C GLY A 76 11.95 -4.57 -1.71
N GLN A 77 11.20 -3.48 -1.88
CA GLN A 77 10.20 -2.98 -0.94
C GLN A 77 8.90 -2.58 -1.66
N VAL A 78 7.78 -2.78 -0.96
CA VAL A 78 6.47 -2.24 -1.32
C VAL A 78 6.10 -1.15 -0.33
N VAL A 79 5.79 0.04 -0.85
CA VAL A 79 5.40 1.23 -0.07
C VAL A 79 3.95 1.57 -0.37
N PHE A 80 3.11 1.57 0.65
CA PHE A 80 1.74 2.07 0.59
C PHE A 80 1.66 3.46 1.23
N LYS A 81 0.96 4.39 0.58
CA LYS A 81 0.83 5.79 1.04
C LYS A 81 -0.46 6.43 0.52
N ASP A 82 -0.75 7.64 0.97
CA ASP A 82 -1.87 8.44 0.43
C ASP A 82 -1.77 8.60 -1.09
N LEU A 83 -2.92 8.51 -1.76
CA LEU A 83 -3.01 8.66 -3.20
C LEU A 83 -2.75 10.10 -3.65
N MET A 84 -3.37 11.10 -3.03
CA MET A 84 -3.29 12.49 -3.49
C MET A 84 -1.88 13.05 -3.33
N GLY A 85 -1.27 12.87 -2.16
CA GLY A 85 0.12 13.23 -1.89
C GLY A 85 1.10 12.50 -2.81
N SER A 86 0.77 11.28 -3.23
CA SER A 86 1.58 10.55 -4.21
C SER A 86 1.50 11.13 -5.61
N MET A 87 0.31 11.51 -6.06
CA MET A 87 0.12 12.15 -7.37
C MET A 87 0.77 13.54 -7.41
N MET A 88 0.67 14.34 -6.35
CA MET A 88 1.34 15.64 -6.27
C MET A 88 2.86 15.52 -6.32
N ASN A 89 3.43 14.53 -5.61
CA ASN A 89 4.88 14.27 -5.65
C ASN A 89 5.33 13.81 -7.05
N LEU A 90 4.54 12.98 -7.74
CA LEU A 90 4.82 12.56 -9.12
C LEU A 90 4.75 13.74 -10.10
N GLY A 91 3.74 14.60 -9.99
CA GLY A 91 3.62 15.80 -10.82
C GLY A 91 4.74 16.83 -10.58
N SER A 92 5.23 16.91 -9.33
CA SER A 92 6.40 17.73 -9.00
C SER A 92 7.70 17.16 -9.59
N LEU A 93 7.80 15.84 -9.79
CA LEU A 93 8.94 15.21 -10.47
C LEU A 93 8.82 15.33 -12.00
N GLY A 94 7.60 15.28 -12.54
CA GLY A 94 7.28 15.46 -13.96
C GLY A 94 7.44 16.90 -14.49
N SER A 95 7.98 17.82 -13.70
CA SER A 95 8.38 19.16 -14.17
C SER A 95 9.87 19.26 -14.54
N MET A 96 10.62 18.13 -14.48
CA MET A 96 12.05 18.09 -14.81
C MET A 96 12.45 16.95 -15.76
N ASP A 97 11.50 16.25 -16.39
CA ASP A 97 11.81 15.10 -17.25
C ASP A 97 10.85 15.04 -18.46
N ASP A 98 10.89 16.10 -19.28
CA ASP A 98 10.20 16.21 -20.57
C ASP A 98 11.10 15.69 -21.72
N GLU A 99 11.86 14.60 -21.54
CA GLU A 99 12.80 14.13 -22.58
C GLU A 99 12.89 12.61 -22.84
N GLU A 100 11.99 11.73 -22.38
CA GLU A 100 12.06 10.32 -22.88
C GLU A 100 10.75 9.50 -22.76
N PHE A 101 9.67 9.96 -23.39
CA PHE A 101 8.59 9.05 -23.81
C PHE A 101 8.86 8.62 -25.27
N ASN A 102 9.76 7.64 -25.45
CA ASN A 102 10.07 7.13 -26.77
C ASN A 102 8.98 6.13 -27.21
N GLU A 103 8.23 6.53 -28.23
CA GLU A 103 7.01 5.90 -28.77
C GLU A 103 7.28 4.60 -29.56
N GLU A 104 8.50 4.05 -29.49
CA GLU A 104 8.97 2.95 -30.35
C GLU A 104 8.73 1.54 -29.78
N ASP A 105 8.32 1.37 -28.52
CA ASP A 105 8.19 0.04 -27.89
C ASP A 105 6.87 -0.70 -28.22
N TYR A 106 6.07 -0.18 -29.16
CA TYR A 106 4.82 -0.78 -29.64
C TYR A 106 4.78 -1.06 -31.15
N ARG A 107 5.94 -1.22 -31.80
CA ARG A 107 6.03 -1.68 -33.20
C ARG A 107 6.68 -3.05 -33.35
#